data_AF-B3S5Q4-F1
#
_entry.id   AF-B3S5Q4-F1
#
_cell.length_a   1.000
_cell.length_b   1.000
_cell.length_c   1.000
_cell.angle_alpha   90.00
_cell.angle_beta   90.00
_cell.angle_gamma   90.00
#
_symmetry.space_group_name_H-M   'P 1'
#
loop_
_entity.id
_entity.type
_entity.pdbx_description
1 polymer ?
#
loop_
_entity_poly.entity_id
_entity_poly.type
_entity_poly.pdbx_seq_one_letter_code
_entity_poly.pdbx_strand_id
1 'polypeptide(L)' 'MLYLGRDYPAGYDYFRERLRRAFMKNREVKDPETIHKMIDRGKFVIKEIEALYMLKKYRTLKRRYYDS' A
#
# COMPACT_ATOMS: atom_id res chain seq x y z
N MET A 1 -6.42 -2.42 -7.39
CA MET A 1 -5.17 -1.90 -6.77
C MET A 1 -4.90 -0.42 -7.03
N LEU A 2 -5.34 0.18 -8.15
CA LEU A 2 -5.03 1.60 -8.45
C LEU A 2 -5.75 2.62 -7.53
N TYR A 3 -6.87 2.29 -6.90
CA TYR A 3 -7.54 3.25 -6.00
C TYR A 3 -6.83 3.49 -4.65
N LEU A 4 -5.94 2.58 -4.21
CA LEU A 4 -5.28 2.65 -2.90
C LEU A 4 -4.14 3.68 -2.81
N GLY A 5 -3.62 4.17 -3.93
CA GLY A 5 -2.52 5.13 -3.87
C GLY A 5 -2.97 6.58 -3.65
N ARG A 6 -4.26 6.92 -3.80
CA ARG A 6 -4.76 8.28 -3.49
C ARG A 6 -4.57 8.67 -2.03
N ASP A 7 -4.62 7.69 -1.13
CA ASP A 7 -4.46 7.86 0.31
C ASP A 7 -3.05 7.54 0.82
N TYR A 8 -2.12 7.20 -0.09
CA TYR A 8 -0.74 6.94 0.28
C TYR A 8 -0.07 8.26 0.72
N PRO A 9 0.64 8.30 1.87
CA PRO A 9 1.20 9.54 2.40
C PRO A 9 2.22 10.21 1.46
N ALA A 10 2.84 9.45 0.55
CA ALA A 10 3.75 9.96 -0.48
C ALA A 10 3.09 10.20 -1.85
N GLY A 11 1.77 9.99 -1.97
CA GLY A 11 1.01 10.21 -3.21
C GLY A 11 0.85 8.97 -4.10
N TYR A 12 -0.18 9.02 -4.95
CA TYR A 12 -0.59 7.94 -5.86
C TYR A 12 0.47 7.60 -6.90
N ASP A 13 1.12 8.61 -7.47
CA ASP A 13 2.14 8.41 -8.49
C ASP A 13 3.38 7.69 -7.95
N TYR A 14 3.80 8.00 -6.71
CA TYR A 14 4.90 7.31 -6.05
C TYR A 14 4.62 5.82 -5.83
N PHE A 15 3.39 5.50 -5.41
CA PHE A 15 2.95 4.12 -5.25
C PHE A 15 2.88 3.39 -6.59
N ARG A 16 2.28 4.03 -7.61
CA ARG A 16 2.13 3.48 -8.96
C ARG A 16 3.49 3.17 -9.60
N GLU A 17 4.46 4.06 -9.44
CA GLU A 17 5.79 3.89 -10.02
C GLU A 17 6.57 2.74 -9.37
N ARG A 18 6.54 2.62 -8.04
CA ARG A 18 7.18 1.49 -7.33
C ARG A 18 6.51 0.17 -7.64
N LEU A 19 5.18 0.15 -7.74
CA LEU A 19 4.43 -1.03 -8.14
C LEU A 19 4.86 -1.46 -9.55
N ARG A 20 4.86 -0.54 -10.51
CA ARG A 20 5.32 -0.80 -11.88
C ARG A 20 6.77 -1.30 -11.92
N ARG A 21 7.68 -0.70 -11.16
CA ARG A 21 9.07 -1.18 -11.06
C ARG A 21 9.17 -2.59 -10.49
N ALA A 22 8.38 -2.92 -9.45
CA ALA A 22 8.36 -4.25 -8.87
C ALA A 22 7.82 -5.30 -9.86
N PHE A 23 6.75 -4.98 -10.61
CA PHE A 23 6.23 -5.87 -11.65
C PHE A 23 7.22 -6.04 -12.82
N MET A 24 7.89 -4.97 -13.25
CA MET A 24 8.91 -5.05 -14.30
C MET A 24 10.11 -5.89 -13.88
N LYS A 25 10.59 -5.73 -12.64
CA LYS A 25 11.74 -6.48 -12.10
C LYS A 25 11.46 -7.98 -11.99
N ASN A 26 10.19 -8.36 -11.75
CA ASN A 26 9.79 -9.75 -11.56
C ASN A 26 9.18 -10.38 -12.83
N ARG A 27 9.29 -9.74 -14.00
CA ARG A 27 8.66 -10.18 -15.26
C ARG A 27 9.10 -11.58 -15.70
N GLU A 28 10.33 -11.97 -15.41
CA GLU A 28 10.91 -13.24 -15.86
C GLU A 28 10.73 -14.38 -14.86
N VAL A 29 10.08 -14.12 -13.71
CA VAL A 29 9.80 -15.14 -12.71
C VAL A 29 8.70 -16.07 -13.25
N LYS A 30 9.07 -17.32 -13.52
CA LYS A 30 8.16 -18.38 -14.02
C LYS A 30 7.80 -19.41 -12.95
N ASP A 31 8.46 -19.34 -11.80
CA ASP A 31 8.22 -20.27 -10.71
C ASP A 31 6.89 -19.96 -9.99
N PRO A 32 5.91 -20.89 -9.97
CA PRO A 32 4.59 -20.63 -9.42
C PRO A 32 4.60 -20.35 -7.91
N GLU A 33 5.52 -20.98 -7.16
CA GLU A 33 5.62 -20.80 -5.71
C GLU A 33 6.13 -19.38 -5.37
N THR A 34 7.11 -18.90 -6.13
CA THR A 34 7.63 -17.54 -6.02
C THR A 34 6.58 -16.50 -6.39
N ILE A 35 5.77 -16.75 -7.43
CA ILE A 35 4.65 -15.88 -7.81
C ILE A 35 3.64 -15.76 -6.65
N HIS A 36 3.27 -16.87 -6.01
CA HIS A 36 2.38 -16.83 -4.84
C HIS A 36 2.95 -16.01 -3.69
N LYS A 37 4.22 -16.21 -3.33
CA LYS A 37 4.90 -15.40 -2.29
C LYS A 37 4.90 -13.92 -2.63
N MET A 38 5.10 -13.56 -3.90
CA MET A 38 5.07 -12.16 -4.37
C MET A 38 3.66 -11.55 -4.28
N ILE A 39 2.64 -12.31 -4.64
CA ILE A 39 1.24 -11.88 -4.53
C ILE A 39 0.87 -11.64 -3.06
N ASP A 40 1.24 -12.56 -2.17
CA ASP A 40 0.93 -12.42 -0.73
C ASP A 40 1.66 -11.25 -0.10
N ARG A 41 2.91 -10.98 -0.52
CA ARG A 41 3.61 -9.76 -0.13
C ARG A 41 2.89 -8.51 -0.63
N GLY A 42 2.34 -8.53 -1.84
CA GLY A 42 1.50 -7.46 -2.36
C GLY A 42 0.24 -7.22 -1.53
N LYS A 43 -0.45 -8.28 -1.09
CA LYS A 43 -1.62 -8.20 -0.20
C LYS A 43 -1.25 -7.65 1.19
N PHE A 44 -0.08 -8.01 1.71
CA PHE A 44 0.41 -7.49 2.99
C PHE A 44 0.60 -5.96 2.94
N VAL A 45 1.24 -5.47 1.87
CA VAL A 45 1.46 -4.02 1.66
C VAL A 45 0.12 -3.27 1.57
N ILE A 46 -0.91 -3.86 0.96
CA ILE A 46 -2.26 -3.25 0.95
C ILE A 46 -2.79 -3.08 2.37
N LYS A 47 -2.73 -4.13 3.19
CA LYS A 47 -3.21 -4.09 4.59
C LYS A 47 -2.46 -3.06 5.43
N GLU A 48 -1.15 -2.93 5.24
CA GLU A 48 -0.36 -1.88 5.92
C GLU A 48 -0.85 -0.47 5.54
N ILE A 49 -1.14 -0.24 4.26
CA ILE A 49 -1.65 1.06 3.78
C ILE A 49 -3.02 1.36 4.39
N GLU A 50 -3.92 0.38 4.41
CA GLU A 50 -5.24 0.52 5.05
C GLU A 50 -5.10 0.83 6.55
N ALA A 51 -4.19 0.15 7.27
CA ALA A 51 -3.92 0.41 8.67
C ALA A 51 -3.39 1.83 8.91
N LEU A 52 -2.45 2.30 8.09
CA LEU A 52 -1.92 3.66 8.16
C LEU A 52 -3.01 4.71 7.89
N TYR A 53 -3.91 4.45 6.94
CA TYR A 53 -5.05 5.32 6.66
C TYR A 53 -5.99 5.41 7.87
N MET A 54 -6.35 4.28 8.48
CA MET A 54 -7.18 4.25 9.69
C MET A 54 -6.51 4.98 10.87
N LEU A 55 -5.20 4.81 11.04
CA LEU A 55 -4.43 5.51 12.06
C LEU A 55 -4.43 7.03 11.85
N LYS A 56 -4.27 7.50 10.60
CA LYS A 56 -4.37 8.93 10.24
C LYS A 56 -5.76 9.49 10.56
N LYS A 57 -6.82 8.74 10.23
CA LYS A 57 -8.21 9.12 10.54
C LYS A 57 -8.43 9.20 12.05
N TYR A 58 -7.96 8.20 12.81
CA TYR A 58 -8.03 8.19 14.27
C TYR A 58 -7.31 9.39 14.89
N ARG A 59 -6.06 9.68 14.47
CA ARG A 59 -5.30 10.85 14.95
C ARG A 59 -6.04 12.16 14.67
N THR A 60 -6.64 12.29 13.50
CA THR A 60 -7.42 13.48 13.10
C THR A 60 -8.66 13.65 13.98
N LEU A 61 -9.40 12.56 14.24
CA LEU A 61 -10.56 12.58 15.13
C LEU A 61 -10.14 12.90 16.57
N LYS A 62 -9.10 12.23 17.09
CA LYS A 62 -8.61 12.46 18.45
C LYS A 62 -8.30 13.94 18.69
N ARG A 63 -7.59 14.58 17.76
CA ARG A 63 -7.26 16.01 17.83
C ARG A 63 -8.48 16.95 17.79
N ARG A 64 -9.58 16.55 17.15
CA ARG A 64 -10.80 17.39 17.12
C ARG A 64 -11.66 17.26 18.37
N TYR A 65 -11.68 16.07 18.99
CA TYR A 65 -12.60 15.77 20.09
C TYR A 65 -11.97 15.85 21.48
N TYR A 66 -10.65 15.75 21.61
CA TYR A 66 -9.95 15.67 22.90
C TYR A 66 -8.92 16.78 23.15
N ASP A 67 -8.72 17.71 22.20
CA ASP A 67 -7.82 18.87 22.33
C ASP A 67 -8.62 20.18 22.58
N SER A 68 -9.87 20.04 23.04
CA SER A 68 -10.76 21.11 23.53
C SER A 68 -10.78 21.12 25.05
#